data_AF-A0A813ST21-F1
#
_entry.id   AF-A0A813ST21-F1
#
_cell.length_a   1.000
_cell.length_b   1.000
_cell.length_c   1.000
_cell.angle_alpha   90.00
_cell.angle_beta   90.00
_cell.angle_gamma   90.00
#
_symmetry.space_group_name_H-M   'P 1'
#
loop_
_entity.id
_entity.type
_entity.pdbx_description
1 polymer ?
#
loop_
_entity_poly.entity_id
_entity_poly.type
_entity_poly.pdbx_seq_one_letter_code
_entity_poly.pdbx_strand_id
1 'polypeptide(L)'
;MDLYEILSRILGAYSLMLIIFGLIANFIIFFICLRKPLRKISTFKFFSILALSDTLSLFECNLTHFTIAYFNIAYNSIYLPWCRLEQFLQQTFLQLSAWILVSIALDRLISVLNNNWRKFYKNGNRIYFYILILIIFFSGLNMPILIKMGYYTYENGTEILYCIATF
;
A
#
# COMPACT_ATOMS: atom_id res chain seq x y z
N MET A 1 12.96 -24.50 -21.39
CA MET A 1 12.63 -23.27 -20.63
C MET A 1 11.28 -22.84 -21.14
N ASP A 2 10.25 -23.03 -20.33
CA ASP A 2 8.88 -22.81 -20.76
C ASP A 2 8.58 -21.32 -20.82
N LEU A 3 7.66 -20.92 -21.70
CA LEU A 3 7.23 -19.52 -21.86
C LEU A 3 6.83 -18.88 -20.52
N TYR A 4 6.22 -19.67 -19.63
CA TYR A 4 5.83 -19.27 -18.29
C TYR A 4 7.03 -18.85 -17.42
N GLU A 5 8.14 -19.58 -17.49
CA GLU A 5 9.34 -19.30 -16.69
C GLU A 5 10.05 -18.03 -17.19
N ILE A 6 10.05 -17.79 -18.51
CA ILE A 6 10.57 -16.55 -19.09
C ILE A 6 9.73 -15.37 -18.61
N LEU A 7 8.40 -15.50 -18.67
CA LEU A 7 7.47 -14.45 -18.27
C LEU A 7 7.57 -14.12 -16.77
N SER A 8 7.67 -15.14 -15.91
CA SER A 8 7.80 -14.94 -14.46
C SER A 8 9.08 -14.18 -14.10
N ARG A 9 10.22 -14.50 -14.76
CA ARG A 9 11.48 -13.78 -14.55
C ARG A 9 11.40 -12.32 -15.02
N ILE A 10 10.75 -12.05 -16.16
CA ILE A 10 10.55 -10.69 -16.65
C ILE A 10 9.69 -9.88 -15.68
N LEU A 11 8.58 -10.45 -15.19
CA LEU A 11 7.73 -9.80 -14.19
C LEU A 11 8.51 -9.55 -12.89
N GLY A 12 9.29 -10.52 -12.41
CA GLY A 12 10.13 -10.36 -11.22
C GLY A 12 11.15 -9.23 -11.36
N ALA A 13 11.82 -9.14 -12.53
CA ALA A 13 12.76 -8.04 -12.81
C ALA A 13 12.06 -6.68 -12.83
N TYR A 14 10.87 -6.61 -13.42
CA TYR A 14 10.05 -5.41 -13.47
C TYR A 14 9.61 -4.97 -12.06
N SER A 15 9.14 -5.91 -11.23
CA SER A 15 8.81 -5.67 -9.82
C SER A 15 10.00 -5.11 -9.03
N LEU A 16 11.21 -5.65 -9.23
CA LEU A 16 12.42 -5.12 -8.59
C LEU A 16 12.72 -3.68 -9.02
N MET A 17 12.61 -3.38 -10.32
CA MET A 17 12.79 -2.02 -10.83
C MET A 17 11.76 -1.06 -10.22
N LEU A 18 10.49 -1.46 -10.13
CA LEU A 18 9.44 -0.65 -9.49
C LEU A 18 9.75 -0.37 -8.02
N ILE A 19 10.27 -1.34 -7.27
CA ILE A 19 10.69 -1.12 -5.87
C ILE A 19 11.79 -0.07 -5.83
N ILE A 20 12.87 -0.22 -6.62
CA ILE A 20 14.02 0.69 -6.58
C ILE A 20 13.61 2.12 -6.95
N PHE A 21 12.94 2.30 -8.10
CA PHE A 21 12.53 3.62 -8.57
C PHE A 21 11.44 4.23 -7.70
N GLY A 22 10.45 3.44 -7.29
CA GLY A 22 9.36 3.88 -6.43
C GLY A 22 9.86 4.30 -5.06
N LEU A 23 10.81 3.57 -4.48
CA LEU A 23 11.45 3.92 -3.22
C LEU A 23 12.18 5.26 -3.34
N ILE A 24 13.05 5.42 -4.33
CA ILE A 24 13.79 6.67 -4.54
C ILE A 24 12.82 7.85 -4.72
N ALA A 25 11.81 7.70 -5.59
CA ALA A 25 10.84 8.76 -5.86
C ALA A 25 10.01 9.14 -4.62
N ASN A 26 9.47 8.15 -3.91
CA ASN A 26 8.64 8.38 -2.72
C ASN A 26 9.46 8.98 -1.58
N PHE A 27 10.70 8.54 -1.36
CA PHE A 27 11.57 9.16 -0.37
C PHE A 27 11.90 10.61 -0.72
N ILE A 28 12.22 10.93 -1.98
CA ILE A 28 12.44 12.31 -2.41
C ILE A 28 11.19 13.16 -2.12
N ILE A 29 10.00 12.70 -2.49
CA ILE A 29 8.73 13.40 -2.22
C ILE A 29 8.56 13.61 -0.72
N PHE A 30 8.77 12.57 0.09
CA PHE A 30 8.67 12.64 1.54
C PHE A 30 9.61 13.70 2.13
N PHE A 31 10.90 13.70 1.76
CA PHE A 31 11.87 14.69 2.22
C PHE A 31 11.56 16.11 1.75
N ILE A 32 11.05 16.29 0.52
CA ILE A 32 10.59 17.58 0.03
C ILE A 32 9.41 18.09 0.88
N CYS A 33 8.42 17.24 1.13
CA CYS A 33 7.24 17.61 1.92
C CYS A 33 7.60 17.91 3.39
N LEU A 34 8.69 17.33 3.90
CA LEU A 34 9.24 17.63 5.21
C LEU A 34 9.94 19.00 5.30
N ARG A 35 10.07 19.80 4.23
CA ARG A 35 10.64 21.15 4.36
C ARG A 35 9.69 22.10 5.12
N LYS A 36 10.22 22.87 6.07
CA LYS A 36 9.46 23.80 6.94
C LYS A 36 8.40 24.67 6.23
N PRO A 37 8.67 25.32 5.07
CA PRO A 37 7.66 26.14 4.41
C PRO A 37 6.48 25.31 3.87
N LEU A 38 6.75 24.10 3.39
CA LEU A 38 5.76 23.23 2.75
C LEU A 38 4.88 22.51 3.77
N ARG A 39 5.40 22.20 4.97
CA ARG A 39 4.63 21.60 6.07
C ARG A 39 3.43 22.43 6.54
N LYS A 40 3.34 23.71 6.17
CA LYS A 40 2.18 24.56 6.50
C LYS A 40 0.98 24.32 5.58
N ILE A 41 1.21 23.77 4.39
CA ILE A 41 0.20 23.54 3.36
C ILE A 41 -0.41 22.15 3.56
N SER A 42 -1.75 22.07 3.56
CA SER A 42 -2.51 20.83 3.78
C SER A 42 -2.13 19.73 2.79
N THR A 43 -2.09 20.09 1.51
CA THR A 43 -1.82 19.18 0.41
C THR A 43 -0.48 18.46 0.54
N PHE A 44 0.56 19.15 1.01
CA PHE A 44 1.89 18.55 1.21
C PHE A 44 1.92 17.52 2.34
N LYS A 45 1.03 17.64 3.34
CA LYS A 45 0.91 16.62 4.39
C LYS A 45 0.25 15.35 3.87
N PHE A 46 -0.78 15.50 3.03
CA PHE A 46 -1.35 14.35 2.32
C PHE A 46 -0.31 13.67 1.45
N PHE A 47 0.50 14.43 0.69
CA PHE A 47 1.60 13.87 -0.09
C PHE A 47 2.66 13.16 0.76
N SER A 48 3.03 13.68 1.95
CA SER A 48 3.94 12.97 2.86
C SER A 48 3.41 11.59 3.23
N ILE A 49 2.13 11.50 3.57
CA ILE A 49 1.52 10.27 4.05
C ILE A 49 1.26 9.32 2.88
N LEU A 50 0.84 9.85 1.73
CA LEU A 50 0.72 9.09 0.49
C LEU A 50 2.05 8.45 0.12
N ALA A 51 3.16 9.21 0.16
CA ALA A 51 4.48 8.68 -0.14
C ALA A 51 4.90 7.54 0.79
N LEU A 52 4.52 7.58 2.08
CA LEU A 52 4.76 6.49 3.03
C LEU A 52 3.87 5.27 2.76
N SER A 53 2.59 5.49 2.46
CA SER A 53 1.64 4.43 2.09
C SER A 53 2.07 3.72 0.82
N ASP A 54 2.52 4.49 -0.18
CA ASP A 54 2.98 3.97 -1.46
C ASP A 54 4.27 3.16 -1.32
N THR A 55 5.24 3.58 -0.48
CA THR A 55 6.43 2.73 -0.20
C THR A 55 6.05 1.41 0.45
N LEU A 56 5.13 1.40 1.43
CA LEU A 56 4.69 0.16 2.06
C LEU A 56 3.99 -0.77 1.05
N SER A 57 3.06 -0.23 0.25
CA SER A 57 2.37 -1.01 -0.77
C SER A 57 3.30 -1.57 -1.86
N LEU A 58 4.35 -0.81 -2.23
CA LEU A 58 5.36 -1.26 -3.18
C LEU A 58 6.14 -2.45 -2.65
N PHE A 59 6.54 -2.43 -1.37
CA PHE A 59 7.26 -3.52 -0.74
C PHE A 59 6.40 -4.78 -0.66
N GLU A 60 5.18 -4.68 -0.14
CA GLU A 60 4.31 -5.84 0.06
C GLU A 60 3.98 -6.56 -1.26
N CYS A 61 3.61 -5.81 -2.30
CA CYS A 61 3.21 -6.43 -3.57
C CYS A 61 4.41 -6.94 -4.38
N ASN A 62 5.44 -6.12 -4.57
CA ASN A 62 6.51 -6.43 -5.53
C ASN A 62 7.59 -7.35 -4.97
N LEU A 63 7.81 -7.36 -3.65
CA LEU A 63 8.85 -8.20 -3.06
C LEU A 63 8.49 -9.68 -3.24
N THR A 64 7.24 -10.04 -2.99
CA THR A 64 6.72 -11.40 -3.16
C THR A 64 6.84 -11.87 -4.62
N HIS A 65 6.48 -11.02 -5.59
CA HIS A 65 6.64 -11.34 -7.02
C HIS A 65 8.11 -11.57 -7.41
N PHE A 66 9.02 -10.74 -6.90
CA PHE A 66 10.45 -10.90 -7.15
C PHE A 66 11.01 -12.19 -6.54
N THR A 67 10.65 -12.50 -5.29
CA THR A 67 11.23 -13.64 -4.57
C THR A 67 10.75 -14.98 -5.11
N ILE A 68 9.49 -15.04 -5.54
CA ILE A 68 8.94 -16.22 -6.22
C ILE A 68 9.65 -16.41 -7.57
N ALA A 69 9.84 -15.35 -8.36
CA ALA A 69 10.42 -15.46 -9.70
C ALA A 69 11.90 -15.90 -9.72
N TYR A 70 12.70 -15.46 -8.74
CA TYR A 70 14.16 -15.69 -8.74
C TYR A 70 14.63 -16.76 -7.74
N PHE A 71 13.97 -16.87 -6.59
CA PHE A 71 14.37 -17.79 -5.54
C PHE A 71 13.39 -18.95 -5.38
N ASN A 72 12.24 -18.91 -6.07
CA ASN A 72 11.14 -19.86 -5.90
C ASN A 72 10.67 -19.94 -4.42
N ILE A 73 10.80 -18.82 -3.69
CA ILE A 73 10.40 -18.68 -2.28
C ILE A 73 9.15 -17.81 -2.24
N ALA A 74 8.03 -18.39 -1.82
CA ALA A 74 6.82 -17.67 -1.47
C ALA A 74 6.78 -17.45 0.04
N TYR A 75 7.18 -16.27 0.53
CA TYR A 75 7.15 -15.96 1.97
C TYR A 75 5.76 -16.17 2.60
N ASN A 76 4.72 -15.92 1.80
CA ASN A 76 3.32 -16.05 2.14
C ASN A 76 2.93 -17.52 2.41
N SER A 77 3.64 -18.49 1.81
CA SER A 77 3.41 -19.91 2.06
C SER A 77 4.20 -20.45 3.25
N ILE A 78 5.10 -19.67 3.86
CA ILE A 78 5.90 -20.12 5.00
C ILE A 78 5.13 -19.95 6.31
N TYR A 79 4.46 -18.80 6.49
CA TYR A 79 3.78 -18.48 7.74
C TYR A 79 2.35 -17.94 7.49
N LEU A 80 1.35 -18.64 8.04
CA LEU A 80 -0.07 -18.25 7.89
C LEU A 80 -0.36 -16.84 8.41
N PRO A 81 0.16 -16.44 9.60
CA PRO A 81 -0.07 -15.09 10.09
C PRO A 81 0.53 -14.03 9.15
N TRP A 82 1.67 -14.34 8.51
CA TRP A 82 2.33 -13.43 7.57
C TRP A 82 1.49 -13.22 6.32
N CYS A 83 0.99 -14.29 5.70
CA CYS A 83 0.12 -14.17 4.55
C CYS A 83 -1.16 -13.38 4.83
N ARG A 84 -1.82 -13.65 5.97
CA ARG A 84 -3.02 -12.91 6.39
C ARG A 84 -2.70 -11.43 6.53
N LEU A 85 -1.60 -11.12 7.20
CA LEU A 85 -1.14 -9.76 7.44
C LEU A 85 -0.79 -9.06 6.12
N GLU A 86 -0.04 -9.70 5.23
CA GLU A 86 0.36 -9.15 3.94
C GLU A 86 -0.86 -8.82 3.06
N GLN A 87 -1.81 -9.74 2.93
CA GLN A 87 -3.05 -9.50 2.17
C GLN A 87 -3.89 -8.38 2.81
N PHE A 88 -3.98 -8.35 4.13
CA PHE A 88 -4.69 -7.30 4.86
C PHE A 88 -4.06 -5.93 4.65
N LEU A 89 -2.73 -5.82 4.81
CA LEU A 89 -1.99 -4.57 4.65
C LEU A 89 -2.03 -4.09 3.20
N GLN A 90 -1.86 -4.99 2.24
CA GLN A 90 -1.90 -4.66 0.82
C GLN A 90 -3.23 -4.02 0.44
N GLN A 91 -4.36 -4.61 0.84
CA GLN A 91 -5.69 -4.05 0.56
C GLN A 91 -5.94 -2.74 1.32
N THR A 92 -5.49 -2.67 2.57
CA THR A 92 -5.66 -1.47 3.40
C THR A 92 -4.87 -0.28 2.84
N PHE A 93 -3.58 -0.46 2.51
CA PHE A 93 -2.73 0.60 1.96
C PHE A 93 -3.16 1.02 0.55
N LEU A 94 -3.58 0.08 -0.30
CA LEU A 94 -4.09 0.40 -1.63
C LEU A 94 -5.33 1.30 -1.57
N GLN A 95 -6.30 0.95 -0.71
CA GLN A 95 -7.50 1.76 -0.49
C GLN A 95 -7.15 3.10 0.15
N LEU A 96 -6.26 3.11 1.14
CA LEU A 96 -5.80 4.32 1.81
C LEU A 96 -5.15 5.30 0.82
N SER A 97 -4.23 4.83 -0.04
CA SER A 97 -3.58 5.66 -1.06
C SER A 97 -4.60 6.25 -2.04
N ALA A 98 -5.56 5.46 -2.51
CA ALA A 98 -6.63 5.94 -3.40
C ALA A 98 -7.48 7.03 -2.74
N TRP A 99 -7.89 6.85 -1.48
CA TRP A 99 -8.71 7.82 -0.76
C TRP A 99 -7.94 9.08 -0.34
N ILE A 100 -6.64 8.97 -0.06
CA ILE A 100 -5.79 10.14 0.12
C ILE A 100 -5.72 10.96 -1.17
N LEU A 101 -5.61 10.30 -2.33
CA LEU A 101 -5.60 10.98 -3.63
C LEU A 101 -6.93 11.74 -3.89
N VAL A 102 -8.06 11.10 -3.60
CA VAL A 102 -9.39 11.74 -3.63
C VAL A 102 -9.43 12.94 -2.69
N SER A 103 -8.89 12.80 -1.48
CA SER A 103 -8.84 13.88 -0.49
C SER A 103 -8.01 15.06 -0.97
N ILE A 104 -6.88 14.82 -1.65
CA ILE A 104 -6.05 15.85 -2.29
C ILE A 104 -6.84 16.58 -3.38
N ALA A 105 -7.56 15.84 -4.22
CA ALA A 105 -8.38 16.44 -5.28
C ALA A 105 -9.51 17.31 -4.71
N LEU A 106 -10.20 16.82 -3.66
CA LEU A 106 -11.22 17.57 -2.95
C LEU A 106 -10.66 18.81 -2.24
N ASP A 107 -9.51 18.69 -1.57
CA ASP A 107 -8.84 19.84 -0.92
C ASP A 107 -8.54 20.94 -1.94
N ARG A 108 -8.04 20.57 -3.12
CA ARG A 108 -7.78 21.50 -4.23
C ARG A 108 -9.06 22.14 -4.76
N LEU A 109 -10.11 21.34 -5.01
CA LEU A 109 -11.39 21.83 -5.51
C LEU A 109 -12.02 22.84 -4.53
N ILE A 110 -12.09 22.49 -3.25
CA ILE A 110 -12.71 23.36 -2.23
C ILE A 110 -11.86 24.64 -2.02
N SER A 111 -10.53 24.55 -2.09
CA SER A 111 -9.64 25.72 -2.02
C SER A 111 -9.86 26.71 -3.17
N VAL A 112 -10.25 26.22 -4.35
CA VAL A 112 -10.63 27.07 -5.50
C VAL A 112 -12.02 27.67 -5.32
N LEU A 113 -13.00 26.87 -4.87
CA LEU A 113 -14.39 27.31 -4.71
C LEU A 113 -14.59 28.27 -3.52
N ASN A 114 -13.85 28.09 -2.43
CA ASN A 114 -14.03 28.85 -1.20
C ASN A 114 -12.69 29.35 -0.64
N ASN A 115 -12.43 30.64 -0.83
CA ASN A 115 -11.18 31.27 -0.39
C ASN A 115 -10.97 31.23 1.15
N ASN A 116 -12.07 31.09 1.92
CA ASN A 116 -11.99 30.93 3.38
C ASN A 116 -11.57 29.53 3.81
N TRP A 117 -11.61 28.53 2.93
CA TRP A 117 -11.20 27.15 3.23
C TRP A 117 -9.74 27.06 3.70
N ARG A 118 -8.87 27.92 3.14
CA ARG A 118 -7.46 28.03 3.54
C ARG A 118 -7.29 28.39 5.03
N LYS A 119 -8.24 29.10 5.63
CA LYS A 119 -8.21 29.44 7.05
C LYS A 119 -8.61 28.25 7.94
N PHE A 120 -9.53 27.40 7.48
CA PHE A 120 -9.99 26.22 8.21
C PHE A 120 -8.88 25.17 8.41
N TYR A 121 -8.02 25.01 7.40
CA TYR A 121 -6.89 24.06 7.41
C TYR A 121 -5.59 24.60 8.03
N LYS A 122 -5.60 25.84 8.55
CA LYS A 122 -4.45 26.41 9.26
C LYS A 122 -4.06 25.57 10.49
N ASN A 123 -5.03 24.87 11.09
CA ASN A 123 -4.78 23.91 12.16
C ASN A 123 -4.32 22.57 11.60
N GLY A 124 -2.99 22.43 11.56
CA GLY A 124 -2.32 21.30 10.95
C GLY A 124 -2.65 19.91 11.51
N ASN A 125 -3.16 19.83 12.74
CA ASN A 125 -3.44 18.55 13.41
C ASN A 125 -4.72 17.87 12.89
N ARG A 126 -5.65 18.64 12.29
CA ARG A 126 -6.92 18.11 11.76
C ARG A 126 -6.70 17.12 10.62
N ILE A 127 -5.65 17.31 9.80
CA ILE A 127 -5.31 16.41 8.69
C ILE A 127 -4.86 15.06 9.21
N TYR A 128 -3.97 15.04 10.22
CA TYR A 128 -3.51 13.79 10.81
C TYR A 128 -4.66 13.04 11.48
N PHE A 129 -5.58 13.74 12.15
CA PHE A 129 -6.77 13.14 12.71
C PHE A 129 -7.70 12.56 11.63
N TYR A 130 -7.92 13.27 10.53
CA TYR A 130 -8.71 12.78 9.39
C TYR A 130 -8.08 11.51 8.78
N ILE A 131 -6.77 11.51 8.57
CA ILE A 131 -6.05 10.36 8.03
C ILE A 131 -6.10 9.18 9.00
N LEU A 132 -5.97 9.42 10.31
CA LEU A 132 -6.14 8.38 11.31
C LEU A 132 -7.52 7.74 11.23
N ILE A 133 -8.58 8.53 11.04
CA ILE A 133 -9.94 8.02 10.81
C ILE A 133 -9.99 7.16 9.55
N LEU A 134 -9.40 7.60 8.43
CA LEU A 134 -9.35 6.80 7.21
C LEU A 134 -8.61 5.47 7.42
N ILE A 135 -7.48 5.48 8.12
CA ILE A 135 -6.72 4.27 8.45
C ILE A 135 -7.60 3.32 9.25
N ILE A 136 -8.23 3.80 10.33
CA ILE A 136 -9.11 2.97 11.18
C ILE A 136 -10.29 2.41 10.37
N PHE A 137 -10.91 3.25 9.54
CA PHE A 137 -12.05 2.86 8.72
C PHE A 137 -11.69 1.77 7.70
N PHE A 138 -10.64 1.95 6.89
CA PHE A 138 -10.23 0.93 5.92
C PHE A 138 -9.62 -0.30 6.57
N SER A 139 -8.91 -0.15 7.68
CA SER A 139 -8.48 -1.31 8.47
C SER A 139 -9.69 -2.11 8.94
N GLY A 140 -10.73 -1.43 9.46
CA GLY A 140 -11.98 -2.06 9.87
C GLY A 140 -12.71 -2.79 8.73
N LEU A 141 -12.79 -2.16 7.54
CA LEU A 141 -13.41 -2.77 6.35
C LEU A 141 -12.65 -4.02 5.88
N ASN A 142 -11.32 -4.02 5.98
CA ASN A 142 -10.47 -5.13 5.54
C ASN A 142 -10.22 -6.18 6.64
N MET A 143 -10.66 -5.97 7.88
CA MET A 143 -10.54 -6.95 8.98
C MET A 143 -11.00 -8.38 8.60
N PRO A 144 -12.09 -8.59 7.84
CA PRO A 144 -12.50 -9.93 7.44
C PRO A 144 -11.42 -10.72 6.69
N ILE A 145 -10.47 -10.07 6.02
CA ILE A 145 -9.35 -10.72 5.32
C ILE A 145 -8.47 -11.50 6.31
N LEU A 146 -8.22 -10.96 7.50
CA LEU A 146 -7.41 -11.63 8.52
C LEU A 146 -8.03 -12.94 9.02
N ILE A 147 -9.36 -13.05 8.94
CA ILE A 147 -10.12 -14.21 9.42
C ILE A 147 -10.35 -15.20 8.28
N LYS A 148 -10.76 -14.70 7.10
CA LYS A 148 -11.19 -15.51 5.95
C LYS A 148 -10.04 -16.03 5.09
N MET A 149 -8.82 -15.50 5.22
CA MET A 149 -7.67 -16.07 4.52
C MET A 149 -7.17 -17.30 5.27
N GLY A 150 -7.01 -18.41 4.56
CA GLY A 150 -6.63 -19.70 5.13
C GLY A 150 -5.87 -20.57 4.12
N TYR A 151 -5.39 -21.72 4.59
CA TYR A 151 -4.83 -22.75 3.71
C TYR A 151 -5.97 -23.63 3.19
N TYR A 152 -6.04 -23.86 1.88
CA TYR A 152 -6.97 -24.85 1.34
C TYR A 152 -6.45 -25.47 0.04
N THR A 153 -5.97 -26.71 0.09
CA THR A 153 -6.07 -27.74 -0.98
C THR A 153 -5.51 -29.09 -0.52
N TYR A 154 -6.11 -30.17 -1.04
CA TYR A 154 -5.64 -31.56 -0.89
C TYR A 154 -4.99 -32.04 -2.20
N GLU A 155 -3.71 -32.44 -2.17
CA GLU A 155 -3.08 -33.18 -3.29
C GLU A 155 -2.46 -34.48 -2.79
N ASN A 156 -2.88 -35.63 -3.35
CA ASN A 156 -2.30 -36.96 -3.08
C ASN A 156 -2.20 -37.36 -1.58
N GLY A 157 -3.09 -36.85 -0.73
CA GLY A 157 -3.05 -37.10 0.72
C GLY A 157 -1.97 -36.30 1.47
N THR A 158 -1.24 -35.41 0.79
CA THR A 158 -0.27 -34.47 1.36
C THR A 158 -0.81 -33.04 1.30
N GLU A 159 -0.67 -32.31 2.40
CA GLU A 159 -1.09 -30.91 2.50
C GLU A 159 -0.08 -30.00 1.78
N ILE A 160 -0.51 -29.29 0.73
CA ILE A 160 0.32 -28.29 0.05
C ILE A 160 -0.25 -26.89 0.35
N LEU A 161 0.61 -26.01 0.88
CA LEU A 161 0.23 -24.68 1.37
C LEU A 161 0.10 -23.65 0.23
N TYR A 162 -1.11 -23.15 0.01
CA TYR A 162 -1.35 -21.90 -0.74
C TYR A 162 -2.26 -20.97 0.05
N CYS A 163 -2.05 -19.67 -0.11
CA CYS A 163 -2.87 -18.63 0.50
C CYS A 163 -4.01 -18.21 -0.41
N ILE A 164 -5.20 -18.72 -0.13
CA ILE A 164 -6.41 -18.48 -0.92
C ILE A 164 -7.53 -18.05 0.02
N ALA A 165 -8.42 -17.18 -0.45
CA ALA A 165 -9.62 -16.82 0.29
C ALA A 165 -10.49 -18.07 0.46
N THR A 166 -10.73 -18.49 1.70
CA THR A 166 -11.69 -19.57 1.98
C THR A 166 -13.09 -18.95 2.02
N PHE A 167 -13.96 -19.39 1.10
CA PHE A 167 -15.35 -18.95 1.01
C PHE A 167 -16.25 -19.76 1.94
#